data_AF-A0A3M7GR85-F1
#
_entry.id   AF-A0A3M7GR85-F1
#
_cell.length_a   1.000
_cell.length_b   1.000
_cell.length_c   1.000
_cell.angle_alpha   90.00
_cell.angle_beta   90.00
_cell.angle_gamma   90.00
#
_symmetry.space_group_name_H-M   'P 1'
#
loop_
_entity.id
_entity.type
_entity.pdbx_description
1 polymer ?
#
loop_
_entity_poly.entity_id
_entity_poly.type
_entity_poly.pdbx_seq_one_letter_code
_entity_poly.pdbx_strand_id
1 'polypeptide(L)'
;MASAFRKRFSGPGNSNGNDPATQQEADKYKLKVTAGPSYDQSQHHNVPVNADDSVYIENAFIRAKVKVRVREYRGLPSTSQQHSAYFDDPMHEKDLYSVAFSFVPKQDLPSIDTVWGNDFDHPVRDRLPPGFNTAFRIVKEFIDPGLNCDAYADEPWLYGPSLSCWFAFRIGDEVGAESDFPAPTEEPAMREGGEGSGLDIRSKLGLPENNEKRRKHFLSAPNREAFTFEKDRLYQADFYNPYIDFSNFSLKLPGFSLKVIKYVDQKSHCLRYVFKNVKTGDVFLNVNFHLLWGDKLKEEVEQDRRSNQDIANTGAKSDRKGESHGDTKGVNGNASQENGEQQAAAGASAAIGSNRGNEASDRGGSLPTTHPDNTSNTSTGPRGDRASVDIGAVSRRPGEAHSGRTQRDQDEVDEIAEMLGSTATDDRRGSKALEE
;
A
#
# COMPACT_ATOMS: atom_id res chain seq x y z
N MET A 1 -41.64 -7.73 23.53
CA MET A 1 -41.85 -8.73 22.46
C MET A 1 -40.51 -9.09 21.82
N ALA A 2 -39.70 -9.92 22.48
CA ALA A 2 -38.30 -10.16 22.07
C ALA A 2 -37.96 -11.66 22.03
N SER A 3 -38.59 -12.41 21.13
CA SER A 3 -38.20 -13.77 20.75
C SER A 3 -38.90 -14.17 19.44
N ALA A 4 -38.19 -14.07 18.31
CA ALA A 4 -38.66 -14.55 16.99
C ALA A 4 -37.52 -14.64 15.97
N PHE A 5 -36.75 -13.56 15.77
CA PHE A 5 -35.83 -13.38 14.64
C PHE A 5 -34.53 -14.19 14.68
N ARG A 6 -34.27 -14.99 15.72
CA ARG A 6 -32.96 -15.65 15.93
C ARG A 6 -32.84 -17.07 15.33
N LYS A 7 -33.75 -17.49 14.44
CA LYS A 7 -33.84 -18.90 13.98
C LYS A 7 -34.26 -19.08 12.52
N ARG A 8 -33.54 -18.46 11.57
CA ARG A 8 -33.62 -18.83 10.14
C ARG A 8 -32.37 -18.65 9.26
N PHE A 9 -31.27 -18.10 9.80
CA PHE A 9 -29.96 -18.12 9.14
C PHE A 9 -29.11 -19.26 9.71
N SER A 10 -29.34 -20.45 9.18
CA SER A 10 -28.59 -21.67 9.50
C SER A 10 -28.45 -22.53 8.24
N GLY A 11 -27.99 -21.90 7.17
CA GLY A 11 -27.43 -22.58 6.00
C GLY A 11 -26.10 -23.26 6.35
N PRO A 12 -25.59 -24.15 5.48
CA PRO A 12 -24.40 -24.92 5.76
C PRO A 12 -23.12 -24.05 5.76
N GLY A 13 -22.19 -24.36 6.67
CA GLY A 13 -20.77 -24.05 6.47
C GLY A 13 -20.32 -22.60 6.66
N ASN A 14 -20.40 -22.07 7.89
CA ASN A 14 -19.38 -21.11 8.32
C ASN A 14 -18.05 -21.88 8.50
N SER A 15 -17.35 -22.12 7.38
CA SER A 15 -16.08 -22.84 7.38
C SER A 15 -14.98 -21.94 7.96
N ASN A 16 -14.66 -22.15 9.23
CA ASN A 16 -13.35 -21.76 9.77
C ASN A 16 -12.26 -22.38 8.87
N GLY A 17 -11.14 -21.69 8.66
CA GLY A 17 -10.05 -22.09 7.73
C GLY A 17 -9.32 -23.42 8.03
N ASN A 18 -9.81 -24.20 8.99
CA ASN A 18 -9.27 -25.48 9.43
C ASN A 18 -9.93 -26.68 8.72
N ASP A 19 -10.57 -26.47 7.57
CA ASP A 19 -10.94 -27.57 6.67
C ASP A 19 -9.67 -28.20 6.06
N PRO A 20 -9.35 -29.48 6.32
CA PRO A 20 -8.14 -30.10 5.81
C PRO A 20 -8.04 -30.12 4.27
N ALA A 21 -9.17 -30.13 3.55
CA ALA A 21 -9.18 -30.11 2.10
C ALA A 21 -8.78 -28.72 1.56
N THR A 22 -9.33 -27.64 2.14
CA THR A 22 -8.92 -26.26 1.86
C THR A 22 -7.46 -26.01 2.26
N GLN A 23 -6.97 -26.61 3.36
CA GLN A 23 -5.57 -26.46 3.74
C GLN A 23 -4.61 -27.18 2.77
N GLN A 24 -4.94 -28.42 2.33
CA GLN A 24 -4.20 -29.11 1.26
C GLN A 24 -4.29 -28.39 -0.11
N GLU A 25 -5.31 -27.55 -0.33
CA GLU A 25 -5.37 -26.68 -1.50
C GLU A 25 -4.43 -25.47 -1.36
N ALA A 26 -4.39 -24.84 -0.18
CA ALA A 26 -3.51 -23.71 0.12
C ALA A 26 -2.02 -24.11 0.11
N ASP A 27 -1.66 -25.29 0.64
CA ASP A 27 -0.27 -25.79 0.72
C ASP A 27 0.40 -26.00 -0.66
N LYS A 28 -0.37 -25.97 -1.76
CA LYS A 28 0.15 -25.97 -3.15
C LYS A 28 0.78 -24.63 -3.55
N TYR A 29 0.59 -23.61 -2.73
CA TYR A 29 0.97 -22.23 -3.00
C TYR A 29 1.83 -21.67 -1.86
N LYS A 30 2.80 -20.82 -2.19
CA LYS A 30 3.44 -19.91 -1.23
C LYS A 30 3.43 -18.49 -1.78
N LEU A 31 3.30 -17.52 -0.89
CA LEU A 31 3.56 -16.13 -1.22
C LEU A 31 5.06 -15.84 -1.17
N LYS A 32 5.53 -14.97 -2.05
CA LYS A 32 6.83 -14.30 -1.94
C LYS A 32 6.58 -12.82 -2.19
N VAL A 33 7.01 -11.97 -1.26
CA VAL A 33 6.81 -10.52 -1.38
C VAL A 33 8.10 -9.87 -1.85
N THR A 34 8.04 -9.05 -2.89
CA THR A 34 9.17 -8.22 -3.33
C THR A 34 8.75 -6.76 -3.45
N ALA A 35 9.68 -5.81 -3.33
CA ALA A 35 9.40 -4.39 -3.48
C ALA A 35 10.54 -3.70 -4.25
N GLY A 36 10.22 -2.66 -5.03
CA GLY A 36 11.19 -2.04 -5.92
C GLY A 36 10.87 -0.60 -6.35
N PRO A 37 11.83 0.05 -7.05
CA PRO A 37 11.77 1.46 -7.46
C PRO A 37 11.00 1.69 -8.78
N SER A 38 10.69 0.63 -9.53
CA SER A 38 10.09 0.67 -10.87
C SER A 38 9.35 -0.65 -11.16
N TYR A 39 8.74 -0.82 -12.32
CA TYR A 39 8.14 -2.10 -12.73
C TYR A 39 9.18 -3.20 -13.11
N ASP A 40 10.47 -2.87 -13.21
CA ASP A 40 11.52 -3.85 -13.51
C ASP A 40 11.82 -4.74 -12.31
N GLN A 41 11.34 -5.98 -12.35
CA GLN A 41 11.51 -6.97 -11.28
C GLN A 41 12.98 -7.32 -10.97
N SER A 42 13.93 -7.00 -11.86
CA SER A 42 15.37 -7.17 -11.57
C SER A 42 15.90 -6.14 -10.56
N GLN A 43 15.19 -5.02 -10.39
CA GLN A 43 15.47 -3.97 -9.39
C GLN A 43 14.74 -4.20 -8.06
N HIS A 44 14.03 -5.33 -7.88
CA HIS A 44 13.29 -5.61 -6.66
C HIS A 44 14.13 -6.36 -5.62
N HIS A 45 13.86 -6.07 -4.35
CA HIS A 45 14.37 -6.82 -3.21
C HIS A 45 13.28 -7.69 -2.58
N ASN A 46 13.63 -8.83 -2.00
CA ASN A 46 12.71 -9.62 -1.18
C ASN A 46 12.34 -8.81 0.07
N VAL A 47 11.05 -8.74 0.40
CA VAL A 47 10.59 -8.10 1.65
C VAL A 47 10.60 -9.15 2.77
N PRO A 48 11.28 -8.89 3.92
CA PRO A 48 11.25 -9.78 5.06
C PRO A 48 9.92 -9.62 5.80
N VAL A 49 8.89 -10.34 5.34
CA VAL A 49 7.53 -10.22 5.88
C VAL A 49 7.51 -10.55 7.38
N ASN A 50 6.81 -9.70 8.14
CA ASN A 50 6.71 -9.74 9.62
C ASN A 50 8.06 -9.62 10.37
N ALA A 51 9.10 -9.02 9.76
CA ALA A 51 10.35 -8.68 10.44
C ALA A 51 10.43 -7.19 10.80
N ASP A 52 11.35 -6.84 11.71
CA ASP A 52 11.67 -5.46 12.05
C ASP A 52 12.45 -4.73 10.96
N ASP A 53 13.11 -5.47 10.07
CA ASP A 53 13.83 -4.95 8.91
C ASP A 53 12.91 -4.33 7.86
N SER A 54 13.38 -3.28 7.19
CA SER A 54 12.67 -2.60 6.09
C SER A 54 13.47 -2.66 4.79
N VAL A 55 12.79 -2.89 3.66
CA VAL A 55 13.41 -2.76 2.33
C VAL A 55 13.58 -1.27 2.00
N TYR A 56 14.83 -0.85 1.80
CA TYR A 56 15.12 0.48 1.26
C TYR A 56 14.87 0.52 -0.25
N ILE A 57 14.27 1.61 -0.75
CA ILE A 57 13.97 1.84 -2.16
C ILE A 57 14.37 3.28 -2.51
N GLU A 58 15.01 3.48 -3.66
CA GLU A 58 15.40 4.80 -4.12
C GLU A 58 15.34 4.91 -5.65
N ASN A 59 14.83 6.04 -6.15
CA ASN A 59 14.80 6.38 -7.56
C ASN A 59 14.99 7.89 -7.77
N ALA A 60 14.54 8.43 -8.91
CA ALA A 60 14.60 9.87 -9.20
C ALA A 60 13.66 10.70 -8.32
N PHE A 61 12.59 10.11 -7.78
CA PHE A 61 11.46 10.82 -7.19
C PHE A 61 11.43 10.77 -5.66
N ILE A 62 11.79 9.63 -5.07
CA ILE A 62 11.78 9.43 -3.61
C ILE A 62 12.98 8.61 -3.12
N ARG A 63 13.23 8.71 -1.80
CA ARG A 63 13.85 7.66 -0.98
C ARG A 63 12.74 7.04 -0.12
N ALA A 64 12.75 5.73 0.14
CA ALA A 64 11.74 5.07 0.96
C ALA A 64 12.27 3.87 1.76
N LYS A 65 11.54 3.52 2.83
CA LYS A 65 11.71 2.30 3.64
C LYS A 65 10.36 1.60 3.77
N VAL A 66 10.23 0.42 3.17
CA VAL A 66 9.00 -0.38 3.09
C VAL A 66 9.02 -1.55 4.07
N LYS A 67 7.89 -1.78 4.72
CA LYS A 67 7.59 -3.00 5.49
C LYS A 67 6.29 -3.64 5.00
N VAL A 68 6.21 -4.96 5.11
CA VAL A 68 4.99 -5.73 4.82
C VAL A 68 4.74 -6.71 5.96
N ARG A 69 3.48 -6.75 6.39
CA ARG A 69 3.01 -7.60 7.49
C ARG A 69 1.83 -8.40 6.99
N VAL A 70 1.76 -9.69 7.33
CA VAL A 70 0.67 -10.60 6.93
C VAL A 70 0.33 -11.52 8.10
N ARG A 71 -0.94 -11.54 8.51
CA ARG A 71 -1.42 -12.38 9.62
C ARG A 71 -1.39 -13.85 9.20
N GLU A 72 -0.78 -14.70 10.03
CA GLU A 72 -0.51 -16.11 9.73
C GLU A 72 0.31 -16.34 8.43
N TYR A 73 1.39 -15.57 8.21
CA TYR A 73 2.18 -15.68 6.98
C TYR A 73 2.80 -17.09 6.81
N ARG A 74 2.54 -17.72 5.65
CA ARG A 74 3.03 -19.07 5.29
C ARG A 74 3.90 -19.06 4.01
N GLY A 75 4.46 -17.92 3.62
CA GLY A 75 5.17 -17.72 2.35
C GLY A 75 6.64 -18.17 2.32
N LEU A 76 7.45 -17.37 1.63
CA LEU A 76 8.92 -17.39 1.58
C LEU A 76 9.49 -15.97 1.86
N PRO A 77 10.71 -15.82 2.39
CA PRO A 77 11.61 -16.88 2.89
C PRO A 77 10.97 -17.73 3.99
N SER A 78 11.36 -18.99 4.12
CA SER A 78 10.76 -19.89 5.13
C SER A 78 11.11 -19.52 6.58
N THR A 79 12.06 -18.59 6.74
CA THR A 79 12.48 -17.95 7.99
C THR A 79 11.66 -16.72 8.38
N SER A 80 10.77 -16.21 7.52
CA SER A 80 9.85 -15.12 7.89
C SER A 80 8.92 -15.53 9.04
N GLN A 81 8.63 -14.59 9.94
CA GLN A 81 7.75 -14.84 11.08
C GLN A 81 6.31 -15.04 10.61
N GLN A 82 5.56 -15.96 11.23
CA GLN A 82 4.14 -16.19 10.90
C GLN A 82 3.22 -15.10 11.48
N HIS A 83 3.71 -14.34 12.45
CA HIS A 83 3.01 -13.30 13.20
C HIS A 83 3.90 -12.05 13.32
N SER A 84 3.30 -10.87 13.53
CA SER A 84 3.99 -9.63 13.92
C SER A 84 3.19 -8.97 15.04
N ALA A 85 3.87 -8.39 16.03
CA ALA A 85 3.27 -7.72 17.18
C ALA A 85 2.36 -6.53 16.80
N TYR A 86 2.54 -5.96 15.59
CA TYR A 86 1.60 -5.01 14.98
C TYR A 86 0.14 -5.49 15.05
N PHE A 87 -0.09 -6.80 14.88
CA PHE A 87 -1.42 -7.42 14.88
C PHE A 87 -2.03 -7.64 16.27
N ASP A 88 -1.27 -7.34 17.33
CA ASP A 88 -1.70 -7.41 18.73
C ASP A 88 -2.09 -6.02 19.29
N ASP A 89 -1.82 -4.92 18.57
CA ASP A 89 -2.43 -3.62 18.86
C ASP A 89 -3.96 -3.72 18.65
N PRO A 90 -4.80 -3.29 19.60
CA PRO A 90 -6.27 -3.32 19.45
C PRO A 90 -6.81 -2.57 18.24
N MET A 91 -6.03 -1.68 17.61
CA MET A 91 -6.38 -1.04 16.34
C MET A 91 -6.33 -2.01 15.15
N HIS A 92 -5.53 -3.07 15.22
CA HIS A 92 -5.21 -4.01 14.14
C HIS A 92 -5.68 -5.45 14.37
N GLU A 93 -6.42 -5.72 15.46
CA GLU A 93 -7.04 -7.01 15.83
C GLU A 93 -7.69 -7.75 14.64
N LYS A 94 -8.27 -6.99 13.70
CA LYS A 94 -9.02 -7.50 12.55
C LYS A 94 -8.25 -7.48 11.24
N ASP A 95 -7.17 -6.72 11.15
CA ASP A 95 -6.41 -6.58 9.91
C ASP A 95 -5.68 -7.88 9.56
N LEU A 96 -5.63 -8.19 8.27
CA LEU A 96 -5.01 -9.42 7.76
C LEU A 96 -3.65 -9.14 7.10
N TYR A 97 -3.39 -7.90 6.70
CA TYR A 97 -2.11 -7.43 6.22
C TYR A 97 -1.93 -5.92 6.43
N SER A 98 -0.69 -5.47 6.30
CA SER A 98 -0.27 -4.07 6.25
C SER A 98 0.83 -3.93 5.18
N VAL A 99 0.74 -2.88 4.37
CA VAL A 99 1.83 -2.39 3.52
C VAL A 99 2.18 -0.99 4.00
N ALA A 100 3.27 -0.88 4.74
CA ALA A 100 3.68 0.35 5.42
C ALA A 100 4.95 0.90 4.78
N PHE A 101 5.07 2.22 4.69
CA PHE A 101 6.28 2.85 4.18
C PHE A 101 6.52 4.25 4.73
N SER A 102 7.78 4.53 5.06
CA SER A 102 8.30 5.89 5.20
C SER A 102 8.87 6.33 3.86
N PHE A 103 8.71 7.60 3.46
CA PHE A 103 9.32 8.15 2.26
C PHE A 103 9.72 9.62 2.42
N VAL A 104 10.74 10.01 1.65
CA VAL A 104 11.25 11.39 1.54
C VAL A 104 11.29 11.76 0.06
N PRO A 105 10.49 12.73 -0.42
CA PRO A 105 10.52 13.18 -1.81
C PRO A 105 11.83 13.90 -2.16
N LYS A 106 12.35 13.65 -3.37
CA LYS A 106 13.51 14.35 -3.94
C LYS A 106 13.11 15.61 -4.73
N GLN A 107 11.82 15.78 -4.96
CA GLN A 107 11.17 16.93 -5.59
C GLN A 107 9.75 17.03 -5.02
N ASP A 108 9.10 18.18 -5.20
CA ASP A 108 7.70 18.36 -4.80
C ASP A 108 6.78 17.43 -5.62
N LEU A 109 5.88 16.69 -4.95
CA LEU A 109 4.90 15.80 -5.59
C LEU A 109 3.47 16.28 -5.27
N PRO A 110 2.77 16.96 -6.20
CA PRO A 110 1.39 17.42 -5.99
C PRO A 110 0.43 16.24 -5.77
N SER A 111 -0.22 16.15 -4.60
CA SER A 111 -0.92 14.91 -4.20
C SER A 111 -2.15 14.61 -5.06
N ILE A 112 -2.75 15.63 -5.68
CA ILE A 112 -3.80 15.53 -6.71
C ILE A 112 -3.48 14.52 -7.81
N ASP A 113 -2.20 14.38 -8.18
CA ASP A 113 -1.72 13.52 -9.26
C ASP A 113 -1.20 12.17 -8.77
N THR A 114 -1.24 11.91 -7.46
CA THR A 114 -0.68 10.70 -6.86
C THR A 114 -1.75 9.68 -6.48
N VAL A 115 -1.54 8.44 -6.88
CA VAL A 115 -2.47 7.32 -6.61
C VAL A 115 -1.81 6.21 -5.82
N TRP A 116 -2.63 5.50 -5.05
CA TRP A 116 -2.31 4.22 -4.44
C TRP A 116 -3.32 3.17 -4.91
N GLY A 117 -2.87 1.95 -5.15
CA GLY A 117 -3.74 0.84 -5.55
C GLY A 117 -2.99 -0.26 -6.29
N ASN A 118 -3.70 -1.00 -7.13
CA ASN A 118 -3.20 -2.15 -7.87
C ASN A 118 -3.27 -1.93 -9.39
N ASP A 119 -2.29 -2.46 -10.12
CA ASP A 119 -2.31 -2.51 -11.58
C ASP A 119 -1.70 -3.80 -12.13
N PHE A 120 -2.07 -4.14 -13.37
CA PHE A 120 -1.69 -5.36 -14.06
C PHE A 120 -1.13 -5.02 -15.45
N ASP A 121 -0.07 -5.72 -15.85
CA ASP A 121 0.61 -5.59 -17.16
C ASP A 121 0.01 -6.50 -18.25
N HIS A 122 -1.21 -7.00 -18.02
CA HIS A 122 -1.94 -7.89 -18.93
C HIS A 122 -3.45 -7.91 -18.64
N PRO A 123 -4.32 -8.23 -19.62
CA PRO A 123 -5.76 -8.21 -19.42
C PRO A 123 -6.22 -9.30 -18.45
N VAL A 124 -7.04 -8.94 -17.45
CA VAL A 124 -7.66 -9.90 -16.50
C VAL A 124 -9.16 -10.14 -16.73
N ARG A 125 -9.78 -9.42 -17.68
CA ARG A 125 -11.23 -9.49 -17.99
C ARG A 125 -11.79 -10.90 -18.14
N ASP A 126 -11.03 -11.80 -18.76
CA ASP A 126 -11.45 -13.18 -19.03
C ASP A 126 -11.38 -14.08 -17.76
N ARG A 127 -10.90 -13.52 -16.63
CA ARG A 127 -10.77 -14.15 -15.31
C ARG A 127 -11.60 -13.48 -14.20
N LEU A 128 -12.28 -12.37 -14.48
CA LEU A 128 -13.06 -11.66 -13.45
C LEU A 128 -14.18 -12.55 -12.88
N PRO A 129 -14.44 -12.50 -11.55
CA PRO A 129 -15.52 -13.26 -10.95
C PRO A 129 -16.90 -12.78 -11.46
N PRO A 130 -17.89 -13.69 -11.54
CA PRO A 130 -19.28 -13.32 -11.80
C PRO A 130 -19.72 -12.20 -10.84
N GLY A 131 -20.41 -11.18 -11.38
CA GLY A 131 -20.87 -10.06 -10.57
C GLY A 131 -19.78 -9.10 -10.05
N PHE A 132 -18.55 -9.13 -10.60
CA PHE A 132 -17.45 -8.21 -10.25
C PHE A 132 -17.90 -6.75 -10.06
N ASN A 133 -18.71 -6.20 -10.97
CA ASN A 133 -19.20 -4.81 -10.89
C ASN A 133 -20.13 -4.54 -9.68
N THR A 134 -20.77 -5.57 -9.11
CA THR A 134 -21.51 -5.46 -7.83
C THR A 134 -20.58 -5.61 -6.64
N ALA A 135 -19.61 -6.52 -6.67
CA ALA A 135 -18.57 -6.59 -5.63
C ALA A 135 -17.79 -5.28 -5.52
N PHE A 136 -17.43 -4.66 -6.65
CA PHE A 136 -16.75 -3.36 -6.70
C PHE A 136 -17.65 -2.20 -6.21
N ARG A 137 -18.96 -2.24 -6.49
CA ARG A 137 -19.91 -1.29 -5.89
C ARG A 137 -19.93 -1.39 -4.36
N ILE A 138 -19.96 -2.60 -3.81
CA ILE A 138 -19.87 -2.85 -2.36
C ILE A 138 -18.54 -2.32 -1.79
N VAL A 139 -17.42 -2.49 -2.50
CA VAL A 139 -16.13 -1.88 -2.10
C VAL A 139 -16.23 -0.34 -2.05
N LYS A 140 -16.82 0.30 -3.06
CA LYS A 140 -16.99 1.77 -3.07
C LYS A 140 -17.96 2.29 -2.01
N GLU A 141 -19.04 1.56 -1.72
CA GLU A 141 -20.07 1.96 -0.76
C GLU A 141 -19.63 1.77 0.70
N PHE A 142 -18.85 0.72 0.99
CA PHE A 142 -18.57 0.30 2.38
C PHE A 142 -17.09 0.30 2.80
N ILE A 143 -16.13 0.47 1.88
CA ILE A 143 -14.69 0.35 2.16
C ILE A 143 -13.89 1.61 1.77
N ASP A 144 -14.00 2.02 0.50
CA ASP A 144 -13.32 3.21 -0.02
C ASP A 144 -14.06 3.79 -1.25
N PRO A 145 -14.81 4.90 -1.09
CA PRO A 145 -15.50 5.54 -2.21
C PRO A 145 -14.55 6.25 -3.20
N GLY A 146 -13.30 6.49 -2.81
CA GLY A 146 -12.25 7.08 -3.63
C GLY A 146 -11.63 6.11 -4.63
N LEU A 147 -11.82 4.79 -4.45
CA LEU A 147 -11.38 3.78 -5.42
C LEU A 147 -12.15 3.90 -6.73
N ASN A 148 -11.43 3.84 -7.84
CA ASN A 148 -11.95 3.68 -9.20
C ASN A 148 -11.17 2.56 -9.89
N CYS A 149 -11.74 1.94 -10.94
CA CYS A 149 -11.05 0.89 -11.67
C CYS A 149 -11.42 0.86 -13.15
N ASP A 150 -10.50 0.35 -13.96
CA ASP A 150 -10.85 -0.33 -15.20
C ASP A 150 -10.31 -1.75 -15.12
N ALA A 151 -11.20 -2.71 -14.90
CA ALA A 151 -10.88 -4.14 -14.85
C ALA A 151 -10.97 -4.81 -16.24
N TYR A 152 -11.39 -4.07 -17.27
CA TYR A 152 -11.65 -4.57 -18.62
C TYR A 152 -10.64 -4.09 -19.67
N ALA A 153 -9.85 -3.07 -19.35
CA ALA A 153 -8.67 -2.65 -20.10
C ALA A 153 -7.66 -3.79 -20.34
N ASP A 154 -6.78 -3.61 -21.33
CA ASP A 154 -5.67 -4.55 -21.58
C ASP A 154 -4.48 -4.36 -20.60
N GLU A 155 -4.41 -3.20 -19.93
CA GLU A 155 -3.63 -2.96 -18.70
C GLU A 155 -4.59 -2.57 -17.55
N PRO A 156 -5.21 -3.56 -16.87
CA PRO A 156 -6.19 -3.33 -15.80
C PRO A 156 -5.62 -2.60 -14.59
N TRP A 157 -6.44 -1.76 -13.95
CA TRP A 157 -6.06 -1.02 -12.75
C TRP A 157 -7.22 -0.81 -11.77
N LEU A 158 -6.88 -0.66 -10.49
CA LEU A 158 -7.74 -0.32 -9.36
C LEU A 158 -6.97 0.69 -8.50
N TYR A 159 -7.30 1.98 -8.60
CA TYR A 159 -6.59 3.07 -7.92
C TYR A 159 -7.55 3.92 -7.10
N GLY A 160 -7.06 4.52 -6.02
CA GLY A 160 -7.67 5.71 -5.44
C GLY A 160 -6.60 6.79 -5.17
N PRO A 161 -7.01 8.04 -4.89
CA PRO A 161 -6.07 9.08 -4.49
C PRO A 161 -5.30 8.66 -3.23
N SER A 162 -3.97 8.78 -3.26
CA SER A 162 -3.04 8.25 -2.25
C SER A 162 -3.48 8.54 -0.79
N LEU A 163 -3.69 9.82 -0.49
CA LEU A 163 -4.10 10.35 0.81
C LEU A 163 -5.53 9.98 1.24
N SER A 164 -6.34 9.43 0.34
CA SER A 164 -7.66 8.85 0.67
C SER A 164 -7.62 7.33 0.89
N CYS A 165 -6.62 6.62 0.36
CA CYS A 165 -6.53 5.17 0.52
C CYS A 165 -5.72 4.72 1.74
N TRP A 166 -4.66 5.44 2.13
CA TRP A 166 -3.86 5.08 3.31
C TRP A 166 -4.62 5.24 4.62
N PHE A 167 -4.56 4.23 5.48
CA PHE A 167 -5.32 4.14 6.74
C PHE A 167 -4.54 4.74 7.93
N ALA A 168 -3.21 4.78 7.89
CA ALA A 168 -2.41 5.71 8.69
C ALA A 168 -1.62 6.67 7.78
N PHE A 169 -1.40 7.90 8.26
CA PHE A 169 -0.54 8.88 7.60
C PHE A 169 0.12 9.81 8.61
N ARG A 170 1.42 10.07 8.42
CA ARG A 170 2.24 10.95 9.25
C ARG A 170 3.02 11.95 8.39
N ILE A 171 3.17 13.16 8.91
CA ILE A 171 4.05 14.20 8.37
C ILE A 171 5.09 14.51 9.45
N GLY A 172 6.37 14.44 9.08
CA GLY A 172 7.50 14.76 9.96
C GLY A 172 8.30 15.97 9.50
N ASP A 173 9.52 16.07 10.01
CA ASP A 173 10.49 17.11 9.67
C ASP A 173 11.15 16.89 8.29
N GLU A 174 11.91 17.91 7.86
CA GLU A 174 12.82 17.82 6.72
C GLU A 174 14.04 16.95 7.05
N VAL A 175 14.40 16.08 6.12
CA VAL A 175 15.48 15.10 6.19
C VAL A 175 16.45 15.36 5.04
N GLY A 176 17.68 15.76 5.38
CA GLY A 176 18.72 16.02 4.38
C GLY A 176 18.95 14.84 3.43
N ALA A 177 19.38 15.12 2.20
CA ALA A 177 19.49 14.13 1.12
C ALA A 177 20.27 12.85 1.49
N GLU A 178 21.34 12.99 2.26
CA GLU A 178 22.19 11.89 2.76
C GLU A 178 21.85 11.45 4.20
N SER A 179 20.86 12.08 4.84
CA SER A 179 20.44 11.76 6.21
C SER A 179 19.48 10.58 6.24
N ASP A 180 19.68 9.64 7.16
CA ASP A 180 18.77 8.52 7.34
C ASP A 180 17.44 8.95 8.02
N PHE A 181 16.38 8.18 7.80
CA PHE A 181 15.03 8.43 8.32
C PHE A 181 14.40 7.15 8.90
N PRO A 182 13.48 7.24 9.87
CA PRO A 182 12.87 6.07 10.49
C PRO A 182 12.07 5.24 9.49
N ALA A 183 12.14 3.91 9.61
CA ALA A 183 11.21 2.99 8.98
C ALA A 183 9.82 3.04 9.68
N PRO A 184 8.77 2.44 9.10
CA PRO A 184 7.52 2.21 9.82
C PRO A 184 7.73 1.42 11.12
N THR A 185 7.08 1.86 12.20
CA THR A 185 7.13 1.22 13.53
C THR A 185 6.22 -0.01 13.58
N GLU A 186 6.66 -1.08 14.27
CA GLU A 186 5.77 -2.15 14.73
C GLU A 186 5.06 -1.73 16.02
N GLU A 187 5.83 -1.28 17.02
CA GLU A 187 5.35 -0.87 18.34
C GLU A 187 5.83 0.55 18.69
N PRO A 188 4.92 1.48 19.07
CA PRO A 188 3.49 1.42 18.79
C PRO A 188 3.23 1.39 17.27
N ALA A 189 2.15 0.74 16.85
CA ALA A 189 1.75 0.71 15.44
C ALA A 189 1.49 2.13 14.91
N MET A 190 1.75 2.37 13.63
CA MET A 190 1.71 3.72 13.04
C MET A 190 0.31 4.35 13.17
N ARG A 191 0.23 5.54 13.77
CA ARG A 191 -1.02 6.29 13.94
C ARG A 191 -1.01 7.61 13.19
N GLU A 192 -2.20 7.98 12.73
CA GLU A 192 -2.52 9.30 12.15
C GLU A 192 -1.95 10.44 13.00
N GLY A 193 -1.28 11.40 12.37
CA GLY A 193 -0.79 12.60 13.05
C GLY A 193 0.41 13.23 12.37
N GLY A 194 1.26 13.88 13.16
CA GLY A 194 2.54 14.41 12.70
C GLY A 194 3.53 14.53 13.84
N GLU A 195 4.72 15.02 13.52
CA GLU A 195 5.83 15.26 14.43
C GLU A 195 6.66 16.45 13.94
N GLY A 196 7.31 17.17 14.86
CA GLY A 196 8.06 18.39 14.55
C GLY A 196 7.24 19.42 13.75
N SER A 197 7.88 20.01 12.73
CA SER A 197 7.28 20.94 11.76
C SER A 197 6.11 20.33 10.96
N GLY A 198 6.01 19.00 10.90
CA GLY A 198 4.86 18.31 10.31
C GLY A 198 3.54 18.58 11.03
N LEU A 199 3.57 18.92 12.33
CA LEU A 199 2.37 19.35 13.08
C LEU A 199 1.86 20.71 12.59
N ASP A 200 2.76 21.66 12.31
CA ASP A 200 2.40 22.99 11.82
C ASP A 200 1.79 22.91 10.41
N ILE A 201 2.28 22.01 9.56
CA ILE A 201 1.70 21.73 8.23
C ILE A 201 0.27 21.19 8.36
N ARG A 202 0.04 20.21 9.24
CA ARG A 202 -1.31 19.68 9.50
C ARG A 202 -2.27 20.76 10.00
N SER A 203 -1.80 21.62 10.90
CA SER A 203 -2.55 22.74 11.46
C SER A 203 -2.91 23.77 10.37
N LYS A 204 -1.90 24.22 9.60
CA LYS A 204 -2.02 25.20 8.50
C LYS A 204 -2.99 24.74 7.39
N LEU A 205 -2.99 23.44 7.08
CA LEU A 205 -3.89 22.85 6.07
C LEU A 205 -5.23 22.35 6.65
N GLY A 206 -5.45 22.48 7.97
CA GLY A 206 -6.69 22.05 8.63
C GLY A 206 -6.95 20.54 8.56
N LEU A 207 -5.89 19.72 8.51
CA LEU A 207 -6.00 18.28 8.29
C LEU A 207 -6.61 17.57 9.51
N PRO A 208 -7.67 16.76 9.34
CA PRO A 208 -8.33 16.10 10.46
C PRO A 208 -7.40 15.18 11.27
N GLU A 209 -7.60 15.13 12.59
CA GLU A 209 -6.78 14.34 13.53
C GLU A 209 -6.97 12.81 13.42
N ASN A 210 -8.06 12.35 12.81
CA ASN A 210 -8.43 10.94 12.69
C ASN A 210 -8.44 10.52 11.21
N ASN A 211 -7.93 9.30 10.94
CA ASN A 211 -7.82 8.70 9.61
C ASN A 211 -9.12 8.72 8.80
N GLU A 212 -10.28 8.35 9.36
CA GLU A 212 -11.55 8.29 8.64
C GLU A 212 -11.93 9.68 8.10
N LYS A 213 -11.67 10.71 8.90
CA LYS A 213 -11.90 12.11 8.53
C LYS A 213 -10.85 12.60 7.52
N ARG A 214 -9.57 12.24 7.65
CA ARG A 214 -8.53 12.54 6.64
C ARG A 214 -8.87 11.88 5.30
N ARG A 215 -9.14 10.58 5.29
CA ARG A 215 -9.46 9.82 4.08
C ARG A 215 -10.63 10.46 3.34
N LYS A 216 -11.71 10.81 4.07
CA LYS A 216 -12.85 11.55 3.54
C LYS A 216 -12.50 12.96 3.05
N HIS A 217 -11.63 13.69 3.75
CA HIS A 217 -11.16 15.02 3.36
C HIS A 217 -10.44 14.99 2.00
N PHE A 218 -9.60 14.00 1.74
CA PHE A 218 -8.86 13.89 0.47
C PHE A 218 -9.61 13.23 -0.70
N LEU A 219 -10.89 12.87 -0.53
CA LEU A 219 -11.76 12.57 -1.68
C LEU A 219 -11.95 13.82 -2.57
N SER A 220 -12.02 15.00 -1.94
CA SER A 220 -12.09 16.31 -2.62
C SER A 220 -10.85 16.56 -3.49
N ALA A 221 -11.04 16.98 -4.74
CA ALA A 221 -9.93 17.38 -5.61
C ALA A 221 -9.25 18.69 -5.12
N PRO A 222 -9.97 19.79 -4.81
CA PRO A 222 -9.36 20.99 -4.22
C PRO A 222 -8.51 20.75 -2.96
N ASN A 223 -8.89 19.77 -2.13
CA ASN A 223 -8.10 19.45 -0.92
C ASN A 223 -6.79 18.73 -1.26
N ARG A 224 -6.75 17.96 -2.36
CA ARG A 224 -5.53 17.34 -2.89
C ARG A 224 -4.68 18.30 -3.71
N GLU A 225 -5.29 19.28 -4.36
CA GLU A 225 -4.57 20.40 -5.01
C GLU A 225 -3.88 21.30 -3.98
N ALA A 226 -4.52 21.50 -2.81
CA ALA A 226 -3.93 22.22 -1.67
C ALA A 226 -2.83 21.45 -0.91
N PHE A 227 -2.59 20.17 -1.23
CA PHE A 227 -1.58 19.35 -0.56
C PHE A 227 -0.51 18.85 -1.53
N THR A 228 0.74 19.15 -1.22
CA THR A 228 1.93 18.66 -1.91
C THR A 228 2.78 17.86 -0.93
N PHE A 229 3.35 16.73 -1.38
CA PHE A 229 4.45 16.12 -0.65
C PHE A 229 5.70 16.96 -0.92
N GLU A 230 6.11 17.75 0.06
CA GLU A 230 7.22 18.69 -0.03
C GLU A 230 8.56 17.95 -0.21
N LYS A 231 9.44 18.50 -1.05
CA LYS A 231 10.82 18.04 -1.21
C LYS A 231 11.53 17.96 0.15
N ASP A 232 12.35 16.92 0.30
CA ASP A 232 13.15 16.59 1.49
C ASP A 232 12.34 16.32 2.77
N ARG A 233 11.00 16.41 2.79
CA ARG A 233 10.20 16.12 3.99
C ARG A 233 9.92 14.64 4.20
N LEU A 234 10.01 14.18 5.46
CA LEU A 234 9.55 12.86 5.87
C LEU A 234 8.02 12.75 5.86
N TYR A 235 7.53 11.76 5.12
CA TYR A 235 6.16 11.27 5.22
C TYR A 235 6.17 9.78 5.59
N GLN A 236 5.12 9.33 6.27
CA GLN A 236 4.90 7.91 6.51
C GLN A 236 3.45 7.54 6.23
N ALA A 237 3.20 6.35 5.69
CA ALA A 237 1.89 5.83 5.38
C ALA A 237 1.77 4.35 5.74
N ASP A 238 0.56 3.89 6.07
CA ASP A 238 0.24 2.47 6.23
C ASP A 238 -1.08 2.15 5.53
N PHE A 239 -1.07 1.09 4.72
CA PHE A 239 -2.23 0.54 4.03
C PHE A 239 -2.53 -0.85 4.59
N TYR A 240 -3.42 -0.91 5.56
CA TYR A 240 -3.89 -2.12 6.24
C TYR A 240 -5.40 -2.31 6.05
N ASN A 241 -5.89 -3.55 6.07
CA ASN A 241 -7.32 -3.84 6.11
C ASN A 241 -7.65 -5.32 6.43
N PRO A 242 -8.90 -5.63 6.83
CA PRO A 242 -9.38 -7.00 7.05
C PRO A 242 -9.82 -7.75 5.77
N TYR A 243 -9.71 -7.14 4.57
CA TYR A 243 -10.45 -7.62 3.40
C TYR A 243 -9.72 -8.63 2.50
N ILE A 244 -8.38 -8.70 2.53
CA ILE A 244 -7.62 -9.70 1.77
C ILE A 244 -6.96 -10.69 2.73
N ASP A 245 -7.45 -11.93 2.71
CA ASP A 245 -6.85 -13.06 3.41
C ASP A 245 -5.84 -13.75 2.50
N PHE A 246 -4.59 -13.33 2.65
CA PHE A 246 -3.43 -13.89 1.95
C PHE A 246 -3.12 -15.35 2.33
N SER A 247 -3.58 -15.81 3.49
CA SER A 247 -3.24 -17.13 4.05
C SER A 247 -4.24 -18.21 3.64
N ASN A 248 -5.49 -17.81 3.34
CA ASN A 248 -6.57 -18.66 2.82
C ASN A 248 -6.94 -18.34 1.36
N PHE A 249 -6.19 -17.43 0.71
CA PHE A 249 -6.44 -16.93 -0.65
C PHE A 249 -7.90 -16.53 -0.89
N SER A 250 -8.44 -15.67 -0.01
CA SER A 250 -9.83 -15.20 -0.10
C SER A 250 -9.98 -13.68 0.07
N LEU A 251 -10.94 -13.12 -0.67
CA LEU A 251 -11.40 -11.74 -0.53
C LEU A 251 -12.65 -11.74 0.36
N LYS A 252 -12.53 -11.15 1.54
CA LYS A 252 -13.61 -10.98 2.52
C LYS A 252 -14.24 -9.60 2.30
N LEU A 253 -15.51 -9.54 1.98
CA LEU A 253 -16.26 -8.30 1.77
C LEU A 253 -17.48 -8.25 2.69
N PRO A 254 -18.08 -7.06 2.90
CA PRO A 254 -19.34 -6.94 3.65
C PRO A 254 -20.40 -7.91 3.13
N GLY A 255 -20.75 -8.91 3.95
CA GLY A 255 -21.77 -9.92 3.65
C GLY A 255 -21.29 -11.24 3.04
N PHE A 256 -20.06 -11.35 2.51
CA PHE A 256 -19.59 -12.59 1.85
C PHE A 256 -18.06 -12.77 1.85
N SER A 257 -17.60 -13.97 1.50
CA SER A 257 -16.19 -14.28 1.26
C SER A 257 -16.03 -15.05 -0.04
N LEU A 258 -15.04 -14.69 -0.85
CA LEU A 258 -14.76 -15.27 -2.16
C LEU A 258 -13.35 -15.87 -2.18
N LYS A 259 -13.22 -17.20 -2.38
CA LYS A 259 -11.92 -17.82 -2.67
C LYS A 259 -11.40 -17.29 -4.02
N VAL A 260 -10.41 -16.40 -4.00
CA VAL A 260 -9.85 -15.77 -5.21
C VAL A 260 -8.96 -16.73 -6.01
N ILE A 261 -8.49 -17.82 -5.40
CA ILE A 261 -7.58 -18.80 -6.03
C ILE A 261 -8.15 -19.43 -7.32
N LYS A 262 -9.48 -19.52 -7.47
CA LYS A 262 -10.16 -20.01 -8.68
C LYS A 262 -9.99 -19.07 -9.90
N TYR A 263 -9.58 -17.82 -9.67
CA TYR A 263 -9.50 -16.75 -10.69
C TYR A 263 -8.04 -16.33 -10.98
N VAL A 264 -7.06 -16.78 -10.19
CA VAL A 264 -5.63 -16.57 -10.42
C VAL A 264 -5.10 -17.59 -11.42
N ASP A 265 -4.23 -17.16 -12.34
CA ASP A 265 -3.58 -18.05 -13.30
C ASP A 265 -2.08 -17.73 -13.53
N GLN A 266 -1.47 -18.36 -14.54
CA GLN A 266 -0.06 -18.19 -14.87
C GLN A 266 0.36 -16.76 -15.24
N LYS A 267 -0.59 -15.85 -15.49
CA LYS A 267 -0.36 -14.42 -15.70
C LYS A 267 -0.75 -13.61 -14.46
N SER A 268 -1.97 -13.80 -13.95
CA SER A 268 -2.56 -12.95 -12.89
C SER A 268 -2.07 -13.23 -11.46
N HIS A 269 -0.84 -13.74 -11.31
CA HIS A 269 -0.28 -14.22 -10.03
C HIS A 269 0.55 -13.21 -9.24
N CYS A 270 0.61 -11.95 -9.67
CA CYS A 270 1.26 -10.88 -8.93
C CYS A 270 0.20 -9.85 -8.54
N LEU A 271 -0.20 -9.81 -7.26
CA LEU A 271 -0.93 -8.67 -6.73
C LEU A 271 0.08 -7.56 -6.42
N ARG A 272 0.27 -6.67 -7.39
CA ARG A 272 1.16 -5.52 -7.32
C ARG A 272 0.44 -4.33 -6.71
N TYR A 273 0.96 -3.76 -5.64
CA TYR A 273 0.59 -2.43 -5.13
C TYR A 273 1.56 -1.39 -5.66
N VAL A 274 1.08 -0.19 -6.02
CA VAL A 274 1.91 0.88 -6.58
C VAL A 274 1.57 2.22 -5.96
N PHE A 275 2.61 2.99 -5.63
CA PHE A 275 2.53 4.44 -5.40
C PHE A 275 3.16 5.13 -6.62
N LYS A 276 2.37 5.92 -7.37
CA LYS A 276 2.79 6.54 -8.64
C LYS A 276 2.12 7.87 -8.91
N ASN A 277 2.72 8.67 -9.79
CA ASN A 277 2.04 9.74 -10.49
C ASN A 277 1.16 9.13 -11.61
N VAL A 278 -0.13 9.47 -11.63
CA VAL A 278 -1.10 8.93 -12.59
C VAL A 278 -1.06 9.63 -13.96
N LYS A 279 -0.56 10.86 -14.04
CA LYS A 279 -0.45 11.64 -15.29
C LYS A 279 0.81 11.32 -16.09
N THR A 280 1.95 11.14 -15.41
CA THR A 280 3.24 10.83 -16.05
C THR A 280 3.53 9.34 -16.12
N GLY A 281 2.94 8.54 -15.23
CA GLY A 281 3.25 7.12 -15.06
C GLY A 281 4.43 6.85 -14.11
N ASP A 282 5.07 7.90 -13.57
CA ASP A 282 6.25 7.78 -12.70
C ASP A 282 5.95 6.94 -11.45
N VAL A 283 6.56 5.76 -11.36
CA VAL A 283 6.50 4.91 -10.18
C VAL A 283 7.41 5.47 -9.10
N PHE A 284 6.87 5.69 -7.91
CA PHE A 284 7.63 6.10 -6.73
C PHE A 284 8.11 4.88 -5.95
N LEU A 285 7.22 3.90 -5.73
CA LEU A 285 7.56 2.54 -5.28
C LEU A 285 6.46 1.55 -5.67
N ASN A 286 6.77 0.26 -5.67
CA ASN A 286 5.77 -0.81 -5.73
C ASN A 286 6.09 -1.97 -4.76
N VAL A 287 5.07 -2.79 -4.51
CA VAL A 287 5.13 -3.98 -3.64
C VAL A 287 4.35 -5.11 -4.29
N ASN A 288 5.05 -6.17 -4.69
CA ASN A 288 4.52 -7.31 -5.44
C ASN A 288 4.33 -8.51 -4.51
N PHE A 289 3.07 -8.92 -4.31
CA PHE A 289 2.73 -10.19 -3.67
C PHE A 289 2.65 -11.27 -4.76
N HIS A 290 3.75 -12.01 -4.95
CA HIS A 290 3.82 -13.11 -5.92
C HIS A 290 3.22 -14.36 -5.32
N LEU A 291 2.22 -14.94 -5.98
CA LEU A 291 1.77 -16.30 -5.72
C LEU A 291 2.66 -17.28 -6.49
N LEU A 292 3.27 -18.22 -5.78
CA LEU A 292 4.15 -19.26 -6.32
C LEU A 292 3.47 -20.62 -6.22
N TRP A 293 3.42 -21.37 -7.32
CA TRP A 293 3.05 -22.80 -7.37
C TRP A 293 3.94 -23.54 -8.38
N GLY A 294 3.71 -24.84 -8.55
CA GLY A 294 4.28 -25.62 -9.66
C GLY A 294 5.80 -25.66 -9.59
N ASP A 295 6.47 -25.51 -10.74
CA ASP A 295 7.93 -25.58 -10.80
C ASP A 295 8.62 -24.32 -10.24
N LYS A 296 8.06 -23.12 -10.47
CA LYS A 296 8.53 -21.87 -9.84
C LYS A 296 8.55 -21.95 -8.31
N LEU A 297 7.56 -22.62 -7.71
CA LEU A 297 7.55 -22.88 -6.26
C LEU A 297 8.66 -23.85 -5.82
N LYS A 298 8.92 -24.92 -6.59
CA LYS A 298 9.99 -25.88 -6.27
C LYS A 298 11.36 -25.21 -6.33
N GLU A 299 11.59 -24.39 -7.34
CA GLU A 299 12.83 -23.62 -7.54
C GLU A 299 13.08 -22.64 -6.39
N GLU A 300 12.07 -21.84 -6.03
CA GLU A 300 12.15 -20.86 -4.94
C GLU A 300 12.32 -21.53 -3.56
N VAL A 301 11.64 -22.66 -3.30
CA VAL A 301 11.82 -23.45 -2.06
C VAL A 301 13.21 -24.08 -1.97
N GLU A 302 13.75 -24.60 -3.08
CA GLU A 302 15.11 -25.16 -3.11
C GLU A 302 16.18 -24.06 -2.95
N GLN A 303 15.94 -22.85 -3.48
CA GLN A 303 16.83 -21.71 -3.32
C GLN A 303 16.80 -21.13 -1.90
N ASP A 304 15.61 -21.05 -1.27
CA ASP A 304 15.44 -20.72 0.15
C ASP A 304 16.18 -21.74 1.04
N ARG A 305 15.99 -23.04 0.78
CA ARG A 305 16.67 -24.13 1.50
C ARG A 305 18.19 -24.05 1.43
N ARG A 306 18.76 -23.64 0.28
CA ARG A 306 20.20 -23.39 0.12
C ARG A 306 20.67 -22.18 0.91
N SER A 307 19.99 -21.05 0.76
CA SER A 307 20.31 -19.80 1.46
C SER A 307 20.35 -19.99 2.98
N ASN A 308 19.37 -20.72 3.52
CA ASN A 308 19.29 -21.04 4.95
C ASN A 308 20.42 -21.99 5.41
N GLN A 309 20.89 -22.90 4.55
CA GLN A 309 22.08 -23.73 4.84
C GLN A 309 23.38 -22.92 4.82
N ASP A 310 23.54 -21.98 3.89
CA ASP A 310 24.75 -21.15 3.82
C ASP A 310 24.85 -20.16 4.98
N ILE A 311 23.72 -19.59 5.43
CA ILE A 311 23.66 -18.78 6.67
C ILE A 311 24.10 -19.62 7.88
N ALA A 312 23.52 -20.81 8.06
CA ALA A 312 23.88 -21.71 9.16
C ALA A 312 25.36 -22.15 9.12
N ASN A 313 25.89 -22.48 7.93
CA ASN A 313 27.29 -22.84 7.72
C ASN A 313 28.28 -21.68 7.94
N THR A 314 27.81 -20.43 7.83
CA THR A 314 28.63 -19.24 8.05
C THR A 314 28.67 -18.88 9.54
N GLY A 315 27.51 -18.89 10.22
CA GLY A 315 27.44 -18.75 11.68
C GLY A 315 28.23 -19.83 12.42
N ALA A 316 28.12 -21.10 12.01
CA ALA A 316 28.88 -22.20 12.62
C ALA A 316 30.42 -22.13 12.44
N LYS A 317 30.94 -21.12 11.71
CA LYS A 317 32.38 -20.88 11.50
C LYS A 317 32.95 -19.72 12.31
N SER A 318 32.16 -18.77 12.82
CA SER A 318 32.67 -17.74 13.76
C SER A 318 33.14 -18.39 15.06
N ASP A 319 32.35 -19.33 15.56
CA ASP A 319 32.48 -19.86 16.92
C ASP A 319 33.58 -20.94 17.06
N ARG A 320 34.41 -21.13 16.02
CA ARG A 320 35.51 -22.11 15.96
C ARG A 320 36.91 -21.49 15.86
N LYS A 321 37.08 -20.26 16.32
CA LYS A 321 38.40 -19.65 16.60
C LYS A 321 38.46 -19.09 18.02
N GLY A 322 38.50 -19.99 19.00
CA GLY A 322 38.41 -19.63 20.42
C GLY A 322 39.36 -20.33 21.40
N GLU A 323 40.19 -21.30 20.98
CA GLU A 323 41.10 -21.98 21.93
C GLU A 323 42.34 -22.62 21.26
N SER A 324 43.52 -22.06 21.55
CA SER A 324 44.83 -22.74 21.49
C SER A 324 45.90 -21.82 22.10
N HIS A 325 46.57 -22.25 23.18
CA HIS A 325 47.72 -21.51 23.73
C HIS A 325 48.97 -21.63 22.84
N GLY A 326 49.81 -20.60 22.86
CA GLY A 326 51.13 -20.57 22.23
C GLY A 326 52.04 -19.59 22.98
N ASP A 327 52.99 -20.13 23.74
CA ASP A 327 53.83 -19.38 24.68
C ASP A 327 54.94 -18.60 23.97
N THR A 328 55.22 -17.36 24.37
CA THR A 328 56.53 -16.71 24.12
C THR A 328 56.80 -15.55 25.08
N LYS A 329 57.99 -15.50 25.67
CA LYS A 329 58.42 -14.46 26.62
C LYS A 329 58.90 -13.20 25.89
N GLY A 330 58.54 -12.02 26.42
CA GLY A 330 58.85 -10.71 25.83
C GLY A 330 60.12 -10.02 26.37
N VAL A 331 60.19 -8.70 26.19
CA VAL A 331 61.22 -7.77 26.70
C VAL A 331 60.56 -6.47 27.18
N ASN A 332 61.16 -5.80 28.16
CA ASN A 332 60.64 -4.58 28.83
C ASN A 332 60.66 -3.30 27.96
N GLY A 333 59.85 -2.30 28.33
CA GLY A 333 59.70 -1.03 27.58
C GLY A 333 59.32 0.23 28.37
N ASN A 334 59.53 0.28 29.70
CA ASN A 334 59.27 1.43 30.60
C ASN A 334 57.81 1.92 30.78
N ALA A 335 57.59 2.61 31.90
CA ALA A 335 56.34 3.24 32.30
C ALA A 335 56.58 4.69 32.75
N SER A 336 55.51 5.49 32.83
CA SER A 336 55.42 6.71 33.65
C SER A 336 53.95 6.97 33.96
N GLN A 337 53.63 7.27 35.23
CA GLN A 337 52.29 7.60 35.70
C GLN A 337 52.22 9.08 36.09
N GLU A 338 51.05 9.69 35.93
CA GLU A 338 50.41 10.65 36.87
C GLU A 338 48.95 10.79 36.38
N ASN A 339 47.87 10.44 37.12
CA ASN A 339 47.38 10.78 38.47
C ASN A 339 46.73 12.18 38.59
N GLY A 340 45.58 12.24 39.31
CA GLY A 340 44.73 13.43 39.50
C GLY A 340 43.40 13.32 38.74
N GLU A 341 42.34 12.65 39.24
CA GLU A 341 41.41 13.08 40.32
C GLU A 341 40.48 14.25 39.90
N GLN A 342 39.17 14.02 39.75
CA GLN A 342 38.09 14.24 40.76
C GLN A 342 37.81 15.73 41.07
N GLN A 343 36.58 16.20 41.37
CA GLN A 343 35.32 15.51 41.68
C GLN A 343 34.08 16.36 41.27
N ALA A 344 32.87 15.84 41.47
CA ALA A 344 31.58 16.43 41.07
C ALA A 344 31.01 17.50 42.03
N ALA A 345 30.01 18.27 41.56
CA ALA A 345 28.88 18.77 42.38
C ALA A 345 27.73 19.28 41.48
N ALA A 346 26.52 19.41 42.05
CA ALA A 346 25.33 19.97 41.40
C ALA A 346 24.89 21.31 42.06
N GLY A 347 24.06 22.11 41.39
CA GLY A 347 23.50 23.33 41.98
C GLY A 347 22.52 24.06 41.04
N ALA A 348 21.22 24.05 41.39
CA ALA A 348 20.17 24.72 40.62
C ALA A 348 20.02 26.21 40.97
N SER A 349 19.40 27.00 40.08
CA SER A 349 18.27 27.90 40.39
C SER A 349 17.73 28.63 39.16
N ALA A 350 16.48 29.10 39.24
CA ALA A 350 15.80 29.85 38.19
C ALA A 350 15.74 31.36 38.49
N ALA A 351 15.51 32.17 37.45
CA ALA A 351 15.10 33.56 37.59
C ALA A 351 14.13 33.96 36.46
N ILE A 352 13.08 34.69 36.81
CA ILE A 352 12.12 35.31 35.87
C ILE A 352 12.47 36.79 35.76
N GLY A 353 12.50 37.34 34.55
CA GLY A 353 12.75 38.76 34.32
C GLY A 353 12.15 39.22 33.00
N SER A 354 11.06 39.98 33.06
CA SER A 354 10.33 40.46 31.88
C SER A 354 10.43 41.98 31.73
N ASN A 355 10.18 42.43 30.49
CA ASN A 355 9.14 43.43 30.14
C ASN A 355 9.64 44.64 29.30
N ARG A 356 8.75 45.07 28.39
CA ARG A 356 8.75 46.28 27.53
C ARG A 356 9.81 46.39 26.42
N GLY A 357 9.52 46.96 25.24
CA GLY A 357 8.19 47.29 24.67
C GLY A 357 8.11 48.61 23.91
N ASN A 358 7.53 48.55 22.70
CA ASN A 358 7.01 49.62 21.84
C ASN A 358 7.88 50.85 21.51
N GLU A 359 8.08 51.09 20.22
CA GLU A 359 7.66 52.35 19.59
C GLU A 359 7.22 52.10 18.12
N ALA A 360 6.44 53.01 17.53
CA ALA A 360 5.83 52.81 16.21
C ALA A 360 5.53 54.13 15.47
N SER A 361 5.78 54.16 14.15
CA SER A 361 5.24 55.13 13.16
C SER A 361 5.93 54.92 11.78
N ASP A 362 5.48 55.47 10.64
CA ASP A 362 4.13 55.68 10.08
C ASP A 362 4.29 56.11 8.59
N ARG A 363 3.36 55.71 7.69
CA ARG A 363 3.27 56.06 6.23
C ARG A 363 4.44 55.64 5.31
N GLY A 364 4.26 55.51 3.98
CA GLY A 364 3.01 55.50 3.18
C GLY A 364 3.21 55.77 1.67
N GLY A 365 2.33 55.20 0.83
CA GLY A 365 2.27 55.38 -0.64
C GLY A 365 3.12 54.37 -1.45
N SER A 366 2.87 54.08 -2.73
CA SER A 366 1.73 54.35 -3.64
C SER A 366 1.81 53.40 -4.86
N LEU A 367 0.69 53.15 -5.56
CA LEU A 367 0.63 52.36 -6.81
C LEU A 367 1.18 53.13 -8.02
N PRO A 368 1.47 52.46 -9.16
CA PRO A 368 0.45 52.41 -10.23
C PRO A 368 0.28 51.05 -10.93
N THR A 369 -0.83 50.90 -11.65
CA THR A 369 -1.21 49.76 -12.51
C THR A 369 -1.08 50.09 -14.00
N THR A 370 -0.82 49.10 -14.87
CA THR A 370 -1.01 49.24 -16.33
C THR A 370 -1.37 47.91 -17.04
N HIS A 371 -2.51 47.95 -17.73
CA HIS A 371 -2.97 47.17 -18.91
C HIS A 371 -3.68 48.22 -19.83
N PRO A 372 -4.02 48.00 -21.12
CA PRO A 372 -4.41 46.77 -21.84
C PRO A 372 -3.35 46.39 -22.91
N ASP A 373 -3.56 45.90 -24.15
CA ASP A 373 -4.72 45.48 -25.01
C ASP A 373 -4.21 44.29 -25.86
N ASN A 374 -4.96 43.20 -26.13
CA ASN A 374 -6.10 43.05 -27.05
C ASN A 374 -5.75 43.15 -28.56
N THR A 375 -5.92 42.05 -29.28
CA THR A 375 -6.26 42.04 -30.71
C THR A 375 -7.02 40.76 -31.03
N SER A 376 -8.04 40.88 -31.87
CA SER A 376 -8.90 39.77 -32.29
C SER A 376 -8.47 39.20 -33.64
N ASN A 377 -8.86 37.95 -33.92
CA ASN A 377 -9.17 37.56 -35.30
C ASN A 377 -10.11 36.35 -35.37
N THR A 378 -11.19 36.50 -36.12
CA THR A 378 -12.15 35.45 -36.47
C THR A 378 -12.37 35.47 -37.98
N SER A 379 -12.16 34.35 -38.68
CA SER A 379 -12.65 34.21 -40.06
C SER A 379 -12.76 32.76 -40.54
N THR A 380 -13.98 32.41 -40.96
CA THR A 380 -14.37 31.52 -42.09
C THR A 380 -13.52 30.30 -42.49
N GLY A 381 -14.15 29.11 -42.54
CA GLY A 381 -13.73 28.00 -43.43
C GLY A 381 -14.06 28.26 -44.92
N PRO A 382 -13.98 27.25 -45.83
CA PRO A 382 -15.04 26.22 -45.83
C PRO A 382 -14.68 24.80 -46.36
N ARG A 383 -15.59 23.84 -46.06
CA ARG A 383 -16.07 22.66 -46.85
C ARG A 383 -15.14 21.82 -47.74
N GLY A 384 -15.20 20.50 -47.52
CA GLY A 384 -14.83 19.41 -48.44
C GLY A 384 -14.98 18.06 -47.73
N ASP A 385 -16.18 17.51 -47.53
CA ASP A 385 -17.11 16.85 -48.47
C ASP A 385 -16.84 15.33 -48.64
N ARG A 386 -17.90 14.54 -48.36
CA ARG A 386 -18.16 13.09 -48.59
C ARG A 386 -17.00 12.07 -48.70
N ALA A 387 -17.08 11.06 -47.82
CA ALA A 387 -17.20 9.67 -48.26
C ALA A 387 -18.03 8.84 -47.24
N SER A 388 -19.08 8.18 -47.69
CA SER A 388 -19.81 7.16 -46.91
C SER A 388 -19.42 5.78 -47.43
N VAL A 389 -19.17 4.82 -46.54
CA VAL A 389 -19.02 3.40 -46.90
C VAL A 389 -19.87 2.58 -45.95
N ASP A 390 -20.97 2.05 -46.48
CA ASP A 390 -21.88 1.11 -45.82
C ASP A 390 -21.50 -0.31 -46.27
N ILE A 391 -21.26 -1.21 -45.32
CA ILE A 391 -21.01 -2.64 -45.59
C ILE A 391 -21.82 -3.49 -44.61
N GLY A 392 -23.07 -3.74 -44.98
CA GLY A 392 -23.51 -5.10 -45.28
C GLY A 392 -23.60 -6.08 -44.12
N ALA A 393 -24.82 -6.25 -43.60
CA ALA A 393 -25.14 -7.38 -42.72
C ALA A 393 -24.94 -8.73 -43.43
N VAL A 394 -24.24 -9.67 -42.78
CA VAL A 394 -24.06 -11.05 -43.26
C VAL A 394 -24.73 -12.02 -42.28
N SER A 395 -25.39 -13.04 -42.83
CA SER A 395 -26.25 -13.97 -42.08
C SER A 395 -25.47 -15.06 -41.32
N ARG A 396 -26.12 -15.62 -40.29
CA ARG A 396 -25.59 -16.65 -39.39
C ARG A 396 -25.21 -17.94 -40.11
N ARG A 397 -24.11 -18.55 -39.69
CA ARG A 397 -23.97 -20.02 -39.57
C ARG A 397 -23.26 -20.36 -38.24
N PRO A 398 -23.62 -21.47 -37.58
CA PRO A 398 -22.97 -21.89 -36.35
C PRO A 398 -21.61 -22.55 -36.63
N GLY A 399 -20.63 -22.29 -35.77
CA GLY A 399 -19.38 -23.04 -35.65
C GLY A 399 -19.19 -23.44 -34.19
N GLU A 400 -18.73 -24.66 -33.95
CA GLU A 400 -18.70 -25.25 -32.61
C GLU A 400 -17.50 -24.77 -31.79
N ALA A 401 -17.76 -24.26 -30.59
CA ALA A 401 -16.76 -24.00 -29.55
C ALA A 401 -17.31 -24.44 -28.19
N HIS A 402 -17.20 -25.74 -27.87
CA HIS A 402 -17.59 -26.26 -26.56
C HIS A 402 -16.52 -25.95 -25.50
N SER A 403 -16.53 -24.71 -24.98
CA SER A 403 -15.92 -24.39 -23.69
C SER A 403 -16.83 -24.92 -22.57
N GLY A 404 -16.77 -26.22 -22.30
CA GLY A 404 -17.63 -26.88 -21.32
C GLY A 404 -17.27 -26.48 -19.89
N ARG A 405 -17.97 -25.49 -19.32
CA ARG A 405 -18.17 -25.43 -17.86
C ARG A 405 -18.92 -26.69 -17.44
N THR A 406 -18.53 -27.29 -16.33
CA THR A 406 -19.33 -28.36 -15.72
C THR A 406 -20.59 -27.76 -15.09
N GLN A 407 -21.62 -28.58 -14.88
CA GLN A 407 -22.83 -28.11 -14.21
C GLN A 407 -22.53 -27.50 -12.83
N ARG A 408 -21.57 -28.07 -12.08
CA ARG A 408 -21.12 -27.50 -10.80
C ARG A 408 -20.50 -26.11 -10.94
N ASP A 409 -19.72 -25.86 -11.99
CA ASP A 409 -19.16 -24.52 -12.26
C ASP A 409 -20.24 -23.52 -12.65
N GLN A 410 -21.38 -23.99 -13.17
CA GLN A 410 -22.55 -23.18 -13.46
C GLN A 410 -23.34 -22.87 -12.17
N ASP A 411 -23.60 -23.89 -11.35
CA ASP A 411 -24.30 -23.77 -10.07
C ASP A 411 -23.56 -22.82 -9.09
N GLU A 412 -22.22 -22.92 -8.97
CA GLU A 412 -21.40 -22.01 -8.15
C GLU A 412 -21.39 -20.56 -8.69
N VAL A 413 -21.46 -20.38 -10.00
CA VAL A 413 -21.47 -19.04 -10.65
C VAL A 413 -22.78 -18.32 -10.35
N ASP A 414 -23.90 -19.05 -10.37
CA ASP A 414 -25.22 -18.51 -10.08
C ASP A 414 -25.39 -18.24 -8.57
N GLU A 415 -24.82 -19.08 -7.69
CA GLU A 415 -24.77 -18.83 -6.23
C GLU A 415 -24.01 -17.54 -5.89
N ILE A 416 -22.82 -17.31 -6.48
CA ILE A 416 -22.06 -16.06 -6.29
C ILE A 416 -22.87 -14.85 -6.78
N ALA A 417 -23.59 -14.98 -7.90
CA ALA A 417 -24.46 -13.91 -8.41
C ALA A 417 -25.65 -13.62 -7.48
N GLU A 418 -26.25 -14.63 -6.85
CA GLU A 418 -27.32 -14.47 -5.85
C GLU A 418 -26.81 -13.85 -4.54
N MET A 419 -25.63 -14.25 -4.05
CA MET A 419 -24.99 -13.62 -2.88
C MET A 419 -24.74 -12.13 -3.12
N LEU A 420 -24.18 -11.77 -4.27
CA LEU A 420 -23.92 -10.38 -4.66
C LEU A 420 -25.23 -9.59 -4.87
N GLY A 421 -26.24 -10.20 -5.50
CA GLY A 421 -27.55 -9.58 -5.72
C GLY A 421 -28.32 -9.31 -4.43
N SER A 422 -28.28 -10.23 -3.47
CA SER A 422 -28.99 -10.12 -2.18
C SER A 422 -28.32 -9.18 -1.18
N THR A 423 -27.01 -8.93 -1.30
CA THR A 423 -26.30 -7.91 -0.49
C THR A 423 -26.56 -6.46 -0.94
N ALA A 424 -27.01 -6.23 -2.18
CA ALA A 424 -27.25 -4.90 -2.73
C ALA A 424 -28.69 -4.42 -2.47
N THR A 425 -28.94 -3.79 -1.32
CA THR A 425 -30.25 -3.22 -0.97
C THR A 425 -30.62 -2.00 -1.86
N ASP A 426 -31.70 -2.10 -2.66
CA ASP A 426 -32.19 -1.06 -3.60
C ASP A 426 -32.86 0.15 -2.89
N ASP A 427 -32.11 0.84 -2.02
CA ASP A 427 -32.61 2.02 -1.29
C ASP A 427 -32.38 3.31 -2.08
N ARG A 428 -33.29 3.59 -3.03
CA ARG A 428 -33.15 4.65 -4.05
C ARG A 428 -33.25 6.08 -3.50
N ARG A 429 -32.18 6.60 -2.89
CA ARG A 429 -32.06 8.04 -2.59
C ARG A 429 -30.68 8.65 -2.88
N GLY A 430 -30.55 9.15 -4.11
CA GLY A 430 -29.86 10.41 -4.39
C GLY A 430 -28.35 10.35 -4.66
N SER A 431 -27.99 9.96 -5.89
CA SER A 431 -26.67 10.28 -6.46
C SER A 431 -26.85 11.19 -7.68
N LYS A 432 -26.59 12.49 -7.48
CA LYS A 432 -26.42 13.49 -8.55
C LYS A 432 -25.15 14.30 -8.24
N ALA A 433 -24.02 13.80 -8.72
CA ALA A 433 -22.70 14.42 -8.75
C ALA A 433 -21.84 13.64 -9.78
N LEU A 434 -20.76 14.25 -10.30
CA LEU A 434 -19.90 13.75 -11.39
C LEU A 434 -20.42 13.97 -12.83
N GLU A 435 -20.85 15.19 -13.10
CA GLU A 435 -20.24 15.98 -14.18
C GLU A 435 -19.69 17.26 -13.52
N GLU A 436 -18.62 17.83 -14.09
CA GLU A 436 -17.66 18.78 -13.45
C GLU A 436 -16.76 18.15 -12.35
#